data_AF-A0AAD7J3W6-F1
#
_entry.id   AF-A0AAD7J3W6-F1
#
_cell.length_a   1.000
_cell.length_b   1.000
_cell.length_c   1.000
_cell.angle_alpha   90.00
_cell.angle_beta   90.00
_cell.angle_gamma   90.00
#
_symmetry.space_group_name_H-M   'P 1'
#
loop_
_entity.id
_entity.type
_entity.pdbx_description
1 polymer ?
#
loop_
_entity_poly.entity_id
_entity_poly.type
_entity_poly.pdbx_seq_one_letter_code
_entity_poly.pdbx_strand_id
1 'polypeptide(L)'
;MIVPSDPTKPSHAADAPPPAYDGPSSGQATIPEKPARRVPSPTSPSASSIRPRPPVQKTGWRSLQDGVGGILADVGLGSTQQRAAQEVRKTVTGLVHDLVRDQTLDSNVSCVGILESCSEACATHSINISSLLQQPYIEGHTPLYWAIVKRPTDESEAASEAFELPPLIGALLAYSVPLKDSTIREARLACLHICDQWLYQSLRLCPAYGALADKDRLLLGVNVPPDKITVGTAARHDAPFTAEFEFPDFQKRMRVSRDVNICFISHARMWKIQFFVADGDCNLTDGQWAVRLGLRENSPTTKLAATYILEETTPGDAPDESVNLELSGKLVPEENDHRMHTALPDALQYPRSPFLTTDGTLRGKLTVQITK
;
A
#
# COMPACT_ATOMS: atom_id res chain seq x y z
N MET A 1 -40.09 36.42 30.97
CA MET A 1 -41.36 35.79 30.55
C MET A 1 -41.25 34.32 30.86
N ILE A 2 -41.99 33.89 31.88
CA ILE A 2 -42.09 32.52 32.38
C ILE A 2 -43.43 32.01 31.85
N VAL A 3 -43.42 30.90 31.11
CA VAL A 3 -44.63 30.13 30.75
C VAL A 3 -44.30 28.66 30.98
N PRO A 4 -45.24 27.89 31.57
CA PRO A 4 -44.94 26.72 32.39
C PRO A 4 -45.17 25.40 31.66
N SER A 5 -44.67 24.36 32.33
CA SER A 5 -44.85 22.92 32.12
C SER A 5 -46.30 22.48 31.88
N ASP A 6 -46.47 21.45 31.05
CA ASP A 6 -47.60 20.53 31.16
C ASP A 6 -47.13 19.07 30.93
N PRO A 7 -47.37 18.14 31.87
CA PRO A 7 -47.03 16.72 31.77
C PRO A 7 -48.26 15.85 31.46
N THR A 8 -48.16 14.89 30.54
CA THR A 8 -49.13 13.78 30.51
C THR A 8 -48.56 12.49 29.89
N LYS A 9 -48.48 11.46 30.74
CA LYS A 9 -48.34 10.02 30.45
C LYS A 9 -49.67 9.49 29.83
N PRO A 10 -49.70 8.38 29.05
CA PRO A 10 -49.77 7.03 29.66
C PRO A 10 -49.07 5.90 28.85
N SER A 11 -48.32 5.02 29.51
CA SER A 11 -48.63 3.58 29.68
C SER A 11 -49.22 2.84 28.46
N HIS A 12 -48.39 2.01 27.82
CA HIS A 12 -48.87 0.74 27.27
C HIS A 12 -47.81 -0.35 27.50
N ALA A 13 -48.19 -1.27 28.38
CA ALA A 13 -47.65 -2.62 28.46
C ALA A 13 -48.45 -3.53 27.49
N ALA A 14 -47.87 -4.70 27.19
CA ALA A 14 -48.29 -5.81 26.33
C ALA A 14 -47.43 -5.84 25.04
N ASP A 15 -46.87 -6.96 24.58
CA ASP A 15 -46.98 -8.36 24.98
C ASP A 15 -45.78 -9.06 24.34
N ALA A 16 -45.01 -9.82 25.12
CA ALA A 16 -43.85 -10.56 24.63
C ALA A 16 -44.26 -12.03 24.43
N PRO A 17 -44.15 -12.61 23.21
CA PRO A 17 -44.23 -14.04 23.07
C PRO A 17 -42.94 -14.73 23.56
N PRO A 18 -43.05 -15.91 24.20
CA PRO A 18 -41.96 -16.56 24.92
C PRO A 18 -40.89 -17.18 24.01
N PRO A 19 -39.66 -17.40 24.53
CA PRO A 19 -38.60 -18.11 23.83
C PRO A 19 -38.93 -19.60 23.71
N ALA A 20 -38.91 -20.11 22.48
CA ALA A 20 -38.96 -21.55 22.23
C ALA A 20 -37.55 -22.14 22.44
N TYR A 21 -37.40 -23.00 23.45
CA TYR A 21 -36.31 -23.96 23.61
C TYR A 21 -36.85 -25.39 23.38
N ASP A 22 -35.89 -26.29 23.13
CA ASP A 22 -35.96 -27.74 22.89
C ASP A 22 -35.93 -28.16 21.40
N GLY A 23 -35.01 -29.00 20.93
CA GLY A 23 -34.00 -29.82 21.61
C GLY A 23 -33.08 -30.54 20.60
N PRO A 24 -32.13 -31.37 21.06
CA PRO A 24 -31.08 -31.96 20.25
C PRO A 24 -31.56 -33.24 19.54
N SER A 25 -31.27 -33.37 18.25
CA SER A 25 -31.39 -34.66 17.54
C SER A 25 -30.05 -35.07 16.94
N SER A 26 -29.48 -36.09 17.57
CA SER A 26 -28.45 -36.96 17.02
C SER A 26 -28.95 -37.63 15.74
N GLY A 27 -28.09 -37.76 14.74
CA GLY A 27 -28.42 -38.37 13.46
C GLY A 27 -27.21 -38.50 12.55
N GLN A 28 -26.34 -39.48 12.86
CA GLN A 28 -25.42 -40.06 11.88
C GLN A 28 -26.24 -40.64 10.72
N ALA A 29 -26.02 -40.13 9.51
CA ALA A 29 -26.46 -40.77 8.28
C ALA A 29 -25.26 -40.97 7.36
N THR A 30 -24.85 -42.24 7.30
CA THR A 30 -24.01 -42.87 6.29
C THR A 30 -24.51 -42.54 4.88
N ILE A 31 -23.65 -41.99 4.04
CA ILE A 31 -23.90 -41.85 2.61
C ILE A 31 -23.49 -43.17 1.93
N PRO A 32 -24.41 -43.85 1.22
CA PRO A 32 -24.08 -45.04 0.45
C PRO A 32 -23.50 -44.67 -0.92
N GLU A 33 -22.38 -45.32 -1.22
CA GLU A 33 -21.76 -45.46 -2.54
C GLU A 33 -22.79 -46.02 -3.54
N LYS A 34 -23.00 -45.35 -4.69
CA LYS A 34 -23.80 -45.87 -5.80
C LYS A 34 -23.05 -45.70 -7.13
N PRO A 35 -23.03 -46.73 -8.01
CA PRO A 35 -22.03 -46.86 -9.06
C PRO A 35 -22.40 -46.16 -10.37
N ALA A 36 -21.34 -46.00 -11.17
CA ALA A 36 -21.22 -45.57 -12.55
C ALA A 36 -22.48 -45.67 -13.43
N ARG A 37 -22.82 -44.55 -14.09
CA ARG A 37 -23.63 -44.52 -15.30
C ARG A 37 -22.90 -43.73 -16.38
N ARG A 38 -22.33 -44.46 -17.36
CA ARG A 38 -21.88 -43.93 -18.66
C ARG A 38 -23.08 -43.36 -19.42
N VAL A 39 -22.94 -42.15 -19.95
CA VAL A 39 -23.84 -41.54 -20.95
C VAL A 39 -22.94 -40.74 -21.93
N PRO A 40 -23.25 -40.72 -23.25
CA PRO A 40 -22.25 -40.52 -24.30
C PRO A 40 -21.99 -39.06 -24.66
N SER A 41 -20.83 -38.86 -25.27
CA SER A 41 -20.32 -37.61 -25.84
C SER A 41 -21.25 -37.01 -26.91
N PRO A 42 -21.45 -35.68 -26.92
CA PRO A 42 -21.83 -34.95 -28.11
C PRO A 42 -20.65 -34.10 -28.63
N THR A 43 -20.19 -34.51 -29.81
CA THR A 43 -19.96 -33.71 -31.02
C THR A 43 -19.44 -32.26 -30.88
N SER A 44 -18.27 -32.05 -31.49
CA SER A 44 -17.59 -30.80 -31.79
C SER A 44 -18.47 -29.69 -32.39
N PRO A 45 -18.25 -28.41 -32.00
CA PRO A 45 -18.60 -27.28 -32.84
C PRO A 45 -17.42 -26.83 -33.72
N SER A 46 -17.79 -26.57 -34.96
CA SER A 46 -17.02 -26.14 -36.12
C SER A 46 -16.12 -24.90 -35.91
N ALA A 47 -14.99 -24.93 -36.61
CA ALA A 47 -14.08 -23.82 -36.80
C ALA A 47 -14.78 -22.60 -37.42
N SER A 48 -14.72 -21.47 -36.73
CA SER A 48 -15.03 -20.16 -37.28
C SER A 48 -13.79 -19.57 -37.97
N SER A 49 -13.96 -19.29 -39.26
CA SER A 49 -13.04 -18.65 -40.20
C SER A 49 -12.41 -17.36 -39.64
N ILE A 50 -11.08 -17.37 -39.52
CA ILE A 50 -10.24 -16.21 -39.24
C ILE A 50 -10.09 -15.41 -40.54
N ARG A 51 -10.63 -14.20 -40.58
CA ARG A 51 -10.34 -13.21 -41.64
C ARG A 51 -8.92 -12.66 -41.45
N PRO A 52 -8.13 -12.50 -42.51
CA PRO A 52 -6.79 -11.92 -42.41
C PRO A 52 -6.86 -10.41 -42.13
N ARG A 53 -6.16 -9.97 -41.07
CA ARG A 53 -5.84 -8.55 -40.82
C ARG A 53 -4.81 -8.06 -41.86
N PRO A 54 -4.87 -6.77 -42.26
CA PRO A 54 -3.86 -6.19 -43.14
C PRO A 54 -2.49 -6.09 -42.42
N PRO A 55 -1.38 -6.19 -43.17
CA PRO A 55 -0.04 -6.19 -42.60
C PRO A 55 0.34 -4.80 -42.08
N VAL A 56 0.65 -4.74 -40.78
CA VAL A 56 1.35 -3.62 -40.17
C VAL A 56 2.78 -3.61 -40.72
N GLN A 57 3.18 -2.50 -41.34
CA GLN A 57 4.53 -2.28 -41.86
C GLN A 57 5.51 -2.22 -40.69
N LYS A 58 6.16 -3.35 -40.41
CA LYS A 58 7.36 -3.41 -39.56
C LYS A 58 8.53 -2.82 -40.34
N THR A 59 9.03 -1.66 -39.92
CA THR A 59 10.34 -1.14 -40.30
C THR A 59 11.42 -2.06 -39.75
N GLY A 60 11.77 -3.07 -40.56
CA GLY A 60 12.77 -4.08 -40.22
C GLY A 60 14.17 -3.48 -40.17
N TRP A 61 14.76 -3.43 -38.99
CA TRP A 61 16.20 -3.34 -38.80
C TRP A 61 16.80 -4.69 -39.18
N ARG A 62 17.42 -4.77 -40.36
CA ARG A 62 18.07 -6.00 -40.85
C ARG A 62 19.38 -6.23 -40.08
N SER A 63 19.40 -7.28 -39.27
CA SER A 63 20.62 -7.88 -38.74
C SER A 63 21.32 -8.67 -39.85
N LEU A 64 22.54 -8.28 -40.19
CA LEU A 64 23.47 -9.02 -41.03
C LEU A 64 24.41 -9.78 -40.09
N GLN A 65 24.20 -11.09 -39.96
CA GLN A 65 25.19 -12.02 -39.43
C GLN A 65 25.31 -13.17 -40.41
N ASP A 66 26.41 -13.17 -41.16
CA ASP A 66 27.08 -14.39 -41.64
C ASP A 66 28.47 -14.00 -42.14
N GLY A 67 29.51 -14.59 -41.55
CA GLY A 67 30.89 -14.28 -41.91
C GLY A 67 31.91 -14.87 -40.94
N VAL A 68 32.19 -16.16 -41.13
CA VAL A 68 33.25 -16.92 -40.45
C VAL A 68 34.63 -16.42 -40.92
N GLY A 69 35.51 -16.08 -39.97
CA GLY A 69 36.96 -16.04 -40.19
C GLY A 69 37.63 -14.70 -39.90
N GLY A 70 38.35 -14.61 -38.78
CA GLY A 70 39.19 -13.44 -38.49
C GLY A 70 39.66 -13.33 -37.05
N ILE A 71 40.55 -14.25 -36.65
CA ILE A 71 41.39 -14.08 -35.45
C ILE A 71 42.37 -12.92 -35.76
N LEU A 72 42.45 -11.91 -34.87
CA LEU A 72 43.33 -10.71 -34.87
C LEU A 72 42.63 -9.33 -35.10
N ALA A 73 41.73 -8.90 -34.19
CA ALA A 73 41.29 -7.49 -34.13
C ALA A 73 40.79 -7.07 -32.73
N ASP A 74 41.67 -7.06 -31.72
CA ASP A 74 41.28 -6.81 -30.31
C ASP A 74 41.61 -5.40 -29.78
N VAL A 75 41.68 -4.36 -30.63
CA VAL A 75 42.09 -3.00 -30.15
C VAL A 75 41.18 -1.84 -30.62
N GLY A 76 40.09 -2.07 -31.38
CA GLY A 76 39.32 -0.95 -31.97
C GLY A 76 37.79 -1.02 -31.98
N LEU A 77 37.18 -2.18 -31.71
CA LEU A 77 35.74 -2.40 -31.95
C LEU A 77 34.82 -2.03 -30.78
N GLY A 78 35.34 -1.73 -29.59
CA GLY A 78 34.53 -1.32 -28.43
C GLY A 78 33.86 0.06 -28.58
N SER A 79 34.36 0.93 -29.46
CA SER A 79 33.89 2.32 -29.54
C SER A 79 32.51 2.48 -30.21
N THR A 80 32.14 1.61 -31.15
CA THR A 80 30.88 1.73 -31.89
C THR A 80 29.70 1.23 -31.06
N GLN A 81 29.86 0.10 -30.36
CA GLN A 81 28.84 -0.44 -29.46
C GLN A 81 28.55 0.50 -28.29
N GLN A 82 29.59 1.10 -27.72
CA GLN A 82 29.43 2.07 -26.63
C GLN A 82 28.68 3.33 -27.10
N ARG A 83 28.95 3.84 -28.31
CA ARG A 83 28.21 4.97 -28.89
C ARG A 83 26.74 4.63 -29.10
N ALA A 84 26.44 3.48 -29.71
CA ALA A 84 25.07 3.03 -29.91
C ALA A 84 24.30 2.90 -28.57
N ALA A 85 24.93 2.31 -27.54
CA ALA A 85 24.31 2.20 -26.22
C ALA A 85 24.05 3.57 -25.57
N GLN A 86 24.91 4.57 -25.79
CA GLN A 86 24.69 5.94 -25.29
C GLN A 86 23.56 6.65 -26.04
N GLU A 87 23.45 6.45 -27.35
CA GLU A 87 22.35 6.98 -28.15
C GLU A 87 21.00 6.38 -27.73
N VAL A 88 20.95 5.07 -27.50
CA VAL A 88 19.76 4.37 -27.00
C VAL A 88 19.40 4.87 -25.61
N ARG A 89 20.38 4.98 -24.69
CA ARG A 89 20.15 5.55 -23.35
C ARG A 89 19.54 6.94 -23.44
N LYS A 90 20.14 7.84 -24.24
CA LYS A 90 19.65 9.21 -24.44
C LYS A 90 18.23 9.23 -24.98
N THR A 91 17.94 8.36 -25.95
CA THR A 91 16.62 8.25 -26.59
C THR A 91 15.58 7.79 -25.57
N VAL A 92 15.87 6.72 -24.83
CA VAL A 92 14.97 6.18 -23.79
C VAL A 92 14.74 7.22 -22.69
N THR A 93 15.77 7.91 -22.20
CA THR A 93 15.59 8.97 -21.19
C THR A 93 14.78 10.14 -21.72
N GLY A 94 14.91 10.49 -23.01
CA GLY A 94 14.10 11.52 -23.65
C GLY A 94 12.62 11.12 -23.72
N LEU A 95 12.33 9.91 -24.17
CA LEU A 95 10.96 9.37 -24.23
C LEU A 95 10.31 9.30 -22.84
N VAL A 96 11.03 8.81 -21.83
CA VAL A 96 10.53 8.74 -20.46
C VAL A 96 10.31 10.13 -19.88
N HIS A 97 11.21 11.09 -20.15
CA HIS A 97 11.03 12.47 -19.76
C HIS A 97 9.76 13.08 -20.38
N ASP A 98 9.53 12.85 -21.67
CA ASP A 98 8.35 13.35 -22.38
C ASP A 98 7.06 12.72 -21.86
N LEU A 99 7.06 11.41 -21.57
CA LEU A 99 5.94 10.73 -20.89
C LEU A 99 5.58 11.36 -19.55
N VAL A 100 6.58 11.69 -18.75
CA VAL A 100 6.40 12.28 -17.41
C VAL A 100 5.96 13.75 -17.50
N ARG A 101 6.37 14.45 -18.56
CA ARG A 101 5.99 15.83 -18.83
C ARG A 101 4.54 15.94 -19.33
N ASP A 102 4.14 15.06 -20.23
CA ASP A 102 2.85 15.13 -20.95
C ASP A 102 1.87 14.03 -20.46
N GLN A 103 1.48 14.10 -19.18
CA GLN A 103 0.55 13.15 -18.54
C GLN A 103 -0.93 13.42 -18.90
N THR A 104 -1.23 13.56 -20.18
CA THR A 104 -2.63 13.62 -20.62
C THR A 104 -3.29 12.23 -20.48
N LEU A 105 -4.62 12.21 -20.40
CA LEU A 105 -5.38 10.96 -20.26
C LEU A 105 -5.05 9.96 -21.40
N ASP A 106 -4.89 10.46 -22.62
CA ASP A 106 -4.52 9.63 -23.78
C ASP A 106 -3.09 9.09 -23.69
N SER A 107 -2.15 9.87 -23.15
CA SER A 107 -0.77 9.45 -22.92
C SER A 107 -0.68 8.30 -21.91
N ASN A 108 -1.54 8.28 -20.89
CA ASN A 108 -1.53 7.22 -19.87
C ASN A 108 -1.88 5.83 -20.43
N VAL A 109 -2.70 5.75 -21.48
CA VAL A 109 -3.02 4.45 -22.11
C VAL A 109 -1.83 3.91 -22.91
N SER A 110 -1.05 4.79 -23.53
CA SER A 110 0.08 4.41 -24.38
C SER A 110 1.41 4.20 -23.63
N CYS A 111 1.52 4.67 -22.39
CA CYS A 111 2.77 4.65 -21.63
C CYS A 111 3.35 3.23 -21.45
N VAL A 112 2.50 2.22 -21.25
CA VAL A 112 2.94 0.82 -21.08
C VAL A 112 3.66 0.32 -22.33
N GLY A 113 3.09 0.55 -23.52
CA GLY A 113 3.70 0.11 -24.77
C GLY A 113 4.99 0.87 -25.11
N ILE A 114 5.08 2.15 -24.73
CA ILE A 114 6.30 2.94 -24.92
C ILE A 114 7.41 2.42 -23.99
N LEU A 115 7.10 2.14 -22.72
CA LEU A 115 8.07 1.57 -21.77
C LEU A 115 8.48 0.15 -22.14
N GLU A 116 7.56 -0.66 -22.66
CA GLU A 116 7.86 -1.99 -23.21
C GLU A 116 8.87 -1.89 -24.36
N SER A 117 8.61 -1.02 -25.34
CA SER A 117 9.54 -0.78 -26.45
C SER A 117 10.90 -0.25 -25.97
N CYS A 118 10.93 0.64 -24.98
CA CYS A 118 12.16 1.11 -24.36
C CYS A 118 12.93 -0.05 -23.68
N SER A 119 12.21 -0.98 -23.04
CA SER A 119 12.80 -2.14 -22.38
C SER A 119 13.46 -3.10 -23.38
N GLU A 120 12.81 -3.37 -24.52
CA GLU A 120 13.35 -4.20 -25.60
C GLU A 120 14.59 -3.56 -26.24
N ALA A 121 14.53 -2.26 -26.50
CA ALA A 121 15.68 -1.50 -27.01
C ALA A 121 16.84 -1.51 -26.01
N CYS A 122 16.58 -1.32 -24.72
CA CYS A 122 17.61 -1.41 -23.68
C CYS A 122 18.23 -2.80 -23.61
N ALA A 123 17.42 -3.86 -23.66
CA ALA A 123 17.89 -5.24 -23.64
C ALA A 123 18.83 -5.55 -24.82
N THR A 124 18.50 -5.07 -26.02
CA THR A 124 19.31 -5.26 -27.24
C THR A 124 20.70 -4.65 -27.11
N HIS A 125 20.84 -3.58 -26.32
CA HIS A 125 22.10 -2.88 -26.09
C HIS A 125 22.72 -3.15 -24.71
N SER A 126 22.27 -4.20 -24.01
CA SER A 126 22.74 -4.57 -22.66
C SER A 126 22.61 -3.45 -21.62
N ILE A 127 21.60 -2.59 -21.77
CA ILE A 127 21.26 -1.54 -20.82
C ILE A 127 20.21 -2.09 -19.87
N ASN A 128 20.45 -1.96 -18.56
CA ASN A 128 19.45 -2.32 -17.55
C ASN A 128 18.44 -1.17 -17.41
N ILE A 129 17.22 -1.35 -17.94
CA ILE A 129 16.16 -0.33 -17.90
C ILE A 129 15.76 0.03 -16.46
N SER A 130 15.71 -0.95 -15.55
CA SER A 130 15.39 -0.71 -14.14
C SER A 130 16.42 0.23 -13.49
N SER A 131 17.70 0.02 -13.75
CA SER A 131 18.75 0.92 -13.27
C SER A 131 18.65 2.32 -13.89
N LEU A 132 18.21 2.44 -15.14
CA LEU A 132 18.04 3.70 -15.85
C LEU A 132 16.86 4.52 -15.31
N LEU A 133 15.70 3.88 -15.10
CA LEU A 133 14.48 4.53 -14.59
C LEU A 133 14.62 5.02 -13.14
N GLN A 134 15.56 4.44 -12.39
CA GLN A 134 15.84 4.83 -11.02
C GLN A 134 16.91 5.93 -10.89
N GLN A 135 17.45 6.44 -12.00
CA GLN A 135 18.44 7.52 -11.99
C GLN A 135 17.77 8.91 -11.88
N PRO A 136 18.34 9.84 -11.09
CA PRO A 136 17.79 11.18 -10.91
C PRO A 136 18.20 12.14 -12.04
N TYR A 137 17.74 11.88 -13.27
CA TYR A 137 18.16 12.66 -14.46
C TYR A 137 17.20 13.80 -14.85
N ILE A 138 16.04 13.92 -14.21
CA ILE A 138 15.08 15.00 -14.46
C ILE A 138 15.15 15.96 -13.28
N GLU A 139 15.83 17.10 -13.44
CA GLU A 139 15.95 18.13 -12.40
C GLU A 139 16.46 17.59 -11.05
N GLY A 140 17.31 16.56 -11.06
CA GLY A 140 17.86 15.95 -9.85
C GLY A 140 16.94 14.94 -9.15
N HIS A 141 15.79 14.61 -9.74
CA HIS A 141 14.83 13.62 -9.24
C HIS A 141 14.58 12.50 -10.25
N THR A 142 14.01 11.40 -9.76
CA THR A 142 13.66 10.24 -10.60
C THR A 142 12.43 10.52 -11.48
N PRO A 143 12.28 9.84 -12.63
CA PRO A 143 11.04 9.82 -13.40
C PRO A 143 9.80 9.49 -12.56
N LEU A 144 9.92 8.54 -11.63
CA LEU A 144 8.82 8.15 -10.74
C LEU A 144 8.38 9.30 -9.82
N TYR A 145 9.33 10.06 -9.27
CA TYR A 145 9.03 11.25 -8.46
C TYR A 145 8.20 12.26 -9.27
N TRP A 146 8.65 12.59 -10.48
CA TRP A 146 7.95 13.56 -11.32
C TRP A 146 6.61 13.04 -11.85
N ALA A 147 6.51 11.73 -12.11
CA ALA A 147 5.26 11.09 -12.46
C ALA A 147 4.20 11.33 -11.37
N ILE A 148 4.58 11.19 -10.10
CA ILE A 148 3.72 11.45 -8.94
C ILE A 148 3.40 12.96 -8.83
N VAL A 149 4.39 13.84 -8.89
CA VAL A 149 4.21 15.29 -8.66
C VAL A 149 3.37 15.96 -9.76
N LYS A 150 3.58 15.58 -11.03
CA LYS A 150 2.87 16.19 -12.18
C LYS A 150 1.53 15.51 -12.49
N ARG A 151 1.13 14.53 -11.68
CA ARG A 151 -0.10 13.79 -11.85
C ARG A 151 -1.32 14.73 -11.80
N PRO A 152 -2.25 14.66 -12.75
CA PRO A 152 -3.55 15.31 -12.60
C PRO A 152 -4.28 14.74 -11.38
N THR A 153 -4.73 15.61 -10.47
CA THR A 153 -5.57 15.19 -9.36
C THR A 153 -6.97 14.88 -9.89
N ASP A 154 -7.36 13.61 -9.90
CA ASP A 154 -8.72 13.20 -10.23
C ASP A 154 -9.53 13.09 -8.92
N GLU A 155 -10.55 13.93 -8.77
CA GLU A 155 -11.44 13.91 -7.60
C GLU A 155 -12.21 12.58 -7.47
N SER A 156 -12.39 11.85 -8.58
CA SER A 156 -13.07 10.55 -8.61
C SER A 156 -12.27 9.45 -7.90
N GLU A 157 -10.94 9.55 -7.82
CA GLU A 157 -10.11 8.52 -7.20
C GLU A 157 -10.33 8.43 -5.69
N ALA A 158 -10.64 9.55 -5.04
CA ALA A 158 -10.91 9.57 -3.60
C ALA A 158 -12.21 8.84 -3.23
N ALA A 159 -13.12 8.65 -4.19
CA ALA A 159 -14.38 7.93 -3.99
C ALA A 159 -14.25 6.42 -4.26
N SER A 160 -13.18 5.99 -4.96
CA SER A 160 -12.96 4.58 -5.25
C SER A 160 -12.30 3.87 -4.07
N GLU A 161 -12.93 2.79 -3.60
CA GLU A 161 -12.32 1.89 -2.61
C GLU A 161 -11.20 1.04 -3.22
N ALA A 162 -11.07 1.00 -4.55
CA ALA A 162 -10.02 0.27 -5.24
C ALA A 162 -8.73 1.09 -5.27
N PHE A 163 -7.68 0.57 -4.62
CA PHE A 163 -6.33 1.15 -4.62
C PHE A 163 -5.58 0.85 -5.92
N GLU A 164 -6.13 1.28 -7.05
CA GLU A 164 -5.49 1.14 -8.35
C GLU A 164 -4.50 2.27 -8.59
N LEU A 165 -3.27 1.93 -8.98
CA LEU A 165 -2.28 2.93 -9.32
C LEU A 165 -2.55 3.53 -10.70
N PRO A 166 -2.31 4.84 -10.88
CA PRO A 166 -2.31 5.46 -12.19
C PRO A 166 -1.40 4.69 -13.17
N PRO A 167 -1.84 4.46 -14.43
CA PRO A 167 -1.15 3.57 -15.37
C PRO A 167 0.34 3.86 -15.53
N LEU A 168 0.72 5.14 -15.65
CA LEU A 168 2.12 5.55 -15.79
C LEU A 168 2.96 5.21 -14.55
N ILE A 169 2.43 5.46 -13.34
CA ILE A 169 3.11 5.15 -12.08
C ILE A 169 3.26 3.64 -11.94
N GLY A 170 2.20 2.88 -12.20
CA GLY A 170 2.21 1.42 -12.18
C GLY A 170 3.23 0.83 -13.17
N ALA A 171 3.27 1.35 -14.39
CA ALA A 171 4.21 0.92 -15.42
C ALA A 171 5.66 1.25 -15.03
N LEU A 172 5.94 2.47 -14.57
CA LEU A 172 7.27 2.87 -14.11
C LEU A 172 7.76 1.97 -12.97
N LEU A 173 6.90 1.63 -12.00
CA LEU A 173 7.24 0.72 -10.92
C LEU A 173 7.55 -0.68 -11.44
N ALA A 174 6.73 -1.23 -12.33
CA ALA A 174 6.90 -2.57 -12.90
C ALA A 174 8.26 -2.71 -13.63
N TYR A 175 8.66 -1.71 -14.42
CA TYR A 175 9.95 -1.70 -15.12
C TYR A 175 11.15 -1.29 -14.24
N SER A 176 10.90 -0.80 -13.02
CA SER A 176 11.94 -0.38 -12.07
C SER A 176 12.28 -1.45 -11.02
N VAL A 177 11.62 -2.61 -10.99
CA VAL A 177 11.94 -3.67 -10.02
C VAL A 177 13.34 -4.26 -10.31
N PRO A 178 14.16 -4.56 -9.27
CA PRO A 178 13.96 -4.22 -7.86
C PRO A 178 14.22 -2.72 -7.60
N LEU A 179 13.37 -2.11 -6.77
CA LEU A 179 13.54 -0.71 -6.38
C LEU A 179 14.67 -0.56 -5.36
N LYS A 180 15.49 0.46 -5.58
CA LYS A 180 16.48 0.96 -4.63
C LYS A 180 15.78 1.74 -3.52
N ASP A 181 16.32 1.68 -2.32
CA ASP A 181 15.84 2.48 -1.18
C ASP A 181 15.78 3.97 -1.52
N SER A 182 16.75 4.49 -2.28
CA SER A 182 16.75 5.89 -2.75
C SER A 182 15.51 6.21 -3.59
N THR A 183 15.09 5.31 -4.47
CA THR A 183 13.90 5.52 -5.32
C THR A 183 12.61 5.42 -4.51
N ILE A 184 12.56 4.53 -3.51
CA ILE A 184 11.44 4.46 -2.57
C ILE A 184 11.32 5.76 -1.77
N ARG A 185 12.45 6.29 -1.27
CA ARG A 185 12.49 7.59 -0.58
C ARG A 185 12.02 8.74 -1.46
N GLU A 186 12.45 8.77 -2.71
CA GLU A 186 12.01 9.77 -3.70
C GLU A 186 10.50 9.70 -3.95
N ALA A 187 9.94 8.50 -4.12
CA ALA A 187 8.49 8.35 -4.28
C ALA A 187 7.71 8.80 -3.01
N ARG A 188 8.24 8.52 -1.82
CA ARG A 188 7.68 9.02 -0.54
C ARG A 188 7.71 10.54 -0.48
N LEU A 189 8.84 11.14 -0.87
CA LEU A 189 9.00 12.59 -0.93
C LEU A 189 8.01 13.22 -1.91
N ALA A 190 7.82 12.61 -3.07
CA ALA A 190 6.84 13.07 -4.06
C ALA A 190 5.42 13.09 -3.49
N CYS A 191 4.97 11.99 -2.86
CA CYS A 191 3.66 11.93 -2.22
C CYS A 191 3.52 12.96 -1.09
N LEU A 192 4.60 13.18 -0.32
CA LEU A 192 4.63 14.18 0.75
C LEU A 192 4.48 15.61 0.19
N HIS A 193 5.15 15.93 -0.91
CA HIS A 193 5.07 17.23 -1.57
C HIS A 193 3.65 17.57 -2.05
N ILE A 194 2.93 16.59 -2.60
CA ILE A 194 1.54 16.79 -3.04
C ILE A 194 0.51 16.51 -1.94
N CYS A 195 0.95 16.09 -0.75
CA CYS A 195 0.09 15.69 0.38
C CYS A 195 -0.96 14.62 0.03
N ASP A 196 -0.65 13.73 -0.92
CA ASP A 196 -1.60 12.72 -1.44
C ASP A 196 -1.49 11.40 -0.66
N GLN A 197 -2.33 11.30 0.37
CA GLN A 197 -2.39 10.12 1.22
C GLN A 197 -2.94 8.89 0.48
N TRP A 198 -3.92 9.07 -0.41
CA TRP A 198 -4.52 7.94 -1.13
C TRP A 198 -3.49 7.29 -2.04
N LEU A 199 -2.77 8.09 -2.85
CA LEU A 199 -1.73 7.57 -3.73
C LEU A 199 -0.60 6.90 -2.94
N TYR A 200 -0.24 7.46 -1.80
CA TYR A 200 0.75 6.85 -0.92
C TYR A 200 0.31 5.45 -0.42
N GLN A 201 -0.97 5.27 -0.09
CA GLN A 201 -1.50 3.95 0.26
C GLN A 201 -1.53 3.01 -0.95
N SER A 202 -1.99 3.47 -2.12
CA SER A 202 -1.97 2.67 -3.36
C SER A 202 -0.55 2.20 -3.71
N LEU A 203 0.47 3.06 -3.52
CA LEU A 203 1.87 2.67 -3.68
C LEU A 203 2.28 1.59 -2.69
N ARG A 204 1.95 1.71 -1.40
CA ARG A 204 2.28 0.69 -0.38
C ARG A 204 1.66 -0.67 -0.68
N LEU A 205 0.49 -0.71 -1.30
CA LEU A 205 -0.20 -1.95 -1.67
C LEU A 205 0.34 -2.57 -2.95
N CYS A 206 1.08 -1.81 -3.76
CA CYS A 206 1.69 -2.31 -4.97
C CYS A 206 2.84 -3.28 -4.64
N PRO A 207 2.80 -4.54 -5.13
CA PRO A 207 3.85 -5.52 -4.87
C PRO A 207 5.26 -5.08 -5.33
N ALA A 208 5.33 -4.23 -6.35
CA ALA A 208 6.59 -3.69 -6.89
C ALA A 208 7.21 -2.60 -6.01
N TYR A 209 6.42 -1.92 -5.17
CA TYR A 209 6.88 -0.80 -4.35
C TYR A 209 7.49 -1.24 -3.03
N GLY A 210 6.91 -2.26 -2.41
CA GLY A 210 7.38 -2.83 -1.16
C GLY A 210 6.58 -4.06 -0.81
N ALA A 211 7.21 -5.22 -0.88
CA ALA A 211 6.68 -6.39 -0.21
C ALA A 211 6.68 -6.12 1.31
N LEU A 212 5.64 -6.58 2.01
CA LEU A 212 5.76 -6.95 3.43
C LEU A 212 7.11 -7.67 3.61
N ALA A 213 7.83 -7.38 4.70
CA ALA A 213 9.11 -8.01 4.96
C ALA A 213 8.99 -9.51 4.69
N ASP A 214 9.89 -10.10 3.88
CA ASP A 214 9.72 -11.48 3.40
C ASP A 214 9.49 -12.48 4.54
N LYS A 215 10.01 -12.17 5.73
CA LYS A 215 9.77 -12.90 6.99
C LYS A 215 8.28 -12.96 7.35
N ASP A 216 7.57 -11.85 7.27
CA ASP A 216 6.15 -11.76 7.61
C ASP A 216 5.33 -12.57 6.61
N ARG A 217 5.61 -12.46 5.31
CA ARG A 217 4.96 -13.27 4.27
C ARG A 217 5.17 -14.76 4.47
N LEU A 218 6.39 -15.17 4.81
CA LEU A 218 6.71 -16.57 5.05
C LEU A 218 5.99 -17.14 6.28
N LEU A 219 5.91 -16.37 7.36
CA LEU A 219 5.44 -16.86 8.66
C LEU A 219 3.92 -16.69 8.85
N LEU A 220 3.33 -15.66 8.24
CA LEU A 220 1.91 -15.39 8.33
C LEU A 220 1.12 -16.09 7.22
N GLY A 221 1.78 -16.38 6.09
CA GLY A 221 1.20 -16.99 4.89
C GLY A 221 1.03 -15.99 3.75
N VAL A 222 0.65 -16.51 2.58
CA VAL A 222 0.53 -15.71 1.34
C VAL A 222 -0.66 -14.73 1.37
N ASN A 223 -1.62 -14.94 2.28
CA ASN A 223 -2.93 -14.26 2.27
C ASN A 223 -3.15 -13.33 3.46
N VAL A 224 -2.11 -12.65 3.96
CA VAL A 224 -2.32 -11.61 4.99
C VAL A 224 -3.01 -10.42 4.34
N PRO A 225 -4.22 -10.03 4.79
CA PRO A 225 -4.86 -8.84 4.27
C PRO A 225 -3.99 -7.60 4.57
N PRO A 226 -3.97 -6.60 3.67
CA PRO A 226 -3.14 -5.42 3.87
C PRO A 226 -3.62 -4.57 5.04
N ASP A 227 -2.68 -3.85 5.66
CA ASP A 227 -2.99 -2.83 6.67
C ASP A 227 -3.76 -1.67 6.04
N LYS A 228 -4.87 -1.29 6.66
CA LYS A 228 -5.72 -0.19 6.18
C LYS A 228 -5.52 1.04 7.05
N ILE A 229 -5.53 2.21 6.42
CA ILE A 229 -5.52 3.50 7.13
C ILE A 229 -6.35 4.54 6.38
N THR A 230 -7.26 5.16 7.11
CA THR A 230 -8.10 6.27 6.65
C THR A 230 -7.74 7.51 7.46
N VAL A 231 -7.38 8.58 6.76
CA VAL A 231 -7.04 9.86 7.40
C VAL A 231 -8.18 10.82 7.14
N GLY A 232 -8.83 11.28 8.21
CA GLY A 232 -9.87 12.30 8.14
C GLY A 232 -9.28 13.63 7.69
N THR A 233 -9.81 14.18 6.59
CA THR A 233 -9.40 15.48 6.07
C THR A 233 -9.77 16.59 7.04
N ALA A 234 -8.76 17.24 7.61
CA ALA A 234 -8.97 18.42 8.44
C ALA A 234 -9.39 19.61 7.55
N ALA A 235 -10.40 20.36 7.99
CA ALA A 235 -10.87 21.55 7.26
C ALA A 235 -9.81 22.68 7.20
N ARG A 236 -8.77 22.62 8.04
CA ARG A 236 -7.70 23.61 8.15
C ARG A 236 -6.38 22.95 8.45
N HIS A 237 -5.28 23.56 8.02
CA HIS A 237 -3.92 23.07 8.29
C HIS A 237 -3.49 23.08 9.77
N ASP A 238 -4.23 23.75 10.65
CA ASP A 238 -3.97 23.76 12.11
C ASP A 238 -5.03 22.97 12.90
N ALA A 239 -6.07 22.47 12.24
CA ALA A 239 -7.09 21.68 12.90
C ALA A 239 -6.54 20.29 13.26
N PRO A 240 -7.04 19.67 14.33
CA PRO A 240 -6.68 18.29 14.63
C PRO A 240 -7.11 17.40 13.48
N PHE A 241 -6.32 16.36 13.21
CA PHE A 241 -6.69 15.31 12.29
C PHE A 241 -6.85 13.99 13.02
N THR A 242 -7.56 13.08 12.37
CA THR A 242 -7.81 11.73 12.87
C THR A 242 -7.31 10.74 11.85
N ALA A 243 -6.58 9.72 12.29
CA ALA A 243 -6.20 8.57 11.48
C ALA A 243 -6.79 7.30 12.11
N GLU A 244 -7.66 6.61 11.38
CA GLU A 244 -8.22 5.32 11.75
C GLU A 244 -7.44 4.23 11.01
N PHE A 245 -7.12 3.14 11.70
CA PHE A 245 -6.32 2.06 11.13
C PHE A 245 -6.86 0.69 11.51
N GLU A 246 -6.59 -0.28 10.64
CA GLU A 246 -6.92 -1.68 10.82
C GLU A 246 -5.68 -2.54 10.54
N PHE A 247 -5.28 -3.36 11.52
CA PHE A 247 -4.16 -4.30 11.40
C PHE A 247 -4.65 -5.75 11.49
N PRO A 248 -4.81 -6.43 10.35
CA PRO A 248 -5.15 -7.85 10.31
C PRO A 248 -4.07 -8.71 10.97
N ASP A 249 -4.50 -9.82 11.60
CA ASP A 249 -3.63 -10.78 12.27
C ASP A 249 -2.67 -10.14 13.30
N PHE A 250 -3.09 -9.05 13.96
CA PHE A 250 -2.21 -8.19 14.74
C PHE A 250 -1.39 -8.95 15.78
N GLN A 251 -2.02 -9.81 16.58
CA GLN A 251 -1.31 -10.60 17.59
C GLN A 251 -0.29 -11.56 17.00
N LYS A 252 -0.66 -12.22 15.90
CA LYS A 252 0.23 -13.17 15.23
C LYS A 252 1.47 -12.45 14.74
N ARG A 253 1.29 -11.28 14.14
CA ARG A 253 2.37 -10.40 13.68
C ARG A 253 3.24 -9.89 14.82
N MET A 254 2.64 -9.42 15.91
CA MET A 254 3.38 -8.97 17.10
C MET A 254 4.21 -10.10 17.73
N ARG A 255 3.68 -11.33 17.78
CA ARG A 255 4.44 -12.49 18.32
C ARG A 255 5.59 -12.92 17.42
N VAL A 256 5.42 -12.83 16.11
CA VAL A 256 6.37 -13.32 15.11
C VAL A 256 7.41 -12.26 14.77
N SER A 257 6.96 -11.12 14.29
CA SER A 257 7.79 -10.05 13.73
C SER A 257 8.29 -9.08 14.80
N ARG A 258 7.55 -8.99 15.94
CA ARG A 258 7.80 -8.05 17.03
C ARG A 258 7.74 -6.57 16.64
N ASP A 259 7.32 -6.28 15.43
CA ASP A 259 7.18 -4.95 14.84
C ASP A 259 6.02 -4.98 13.84
N VAL A 260 5.01 -4.14 14.07
CA VAL A 260 3.92 -3.88 13.13
C VAL A 260 3.85 -2.38 12.95
N ASN A 261 3.93 -1.88 11.72
CA ASN A 261 3.92 -0.44 11.51
C ASN A 261 3.21 -0.03 10.24
N ILE A 262 2.63 1.17 10.29
CA ILE A 262 1.99 1.84 9.17
C ILE A 262 2.53 3.25 9.06
N CYS A 263 2.68 3.72 7.82
CA CYS A 263 2.99 5.10 7.53
C CYS A 263 1.82 5.75 6.80
N PHE A 264 1.66 7.05 6.99
CA PHE A 264 0.62 7.85 6.32
C PHE A 264 1.03 9.32 6.24
N ILE A 265 0.36 10.07 5.39
CA ILE A 265 0.59 11.49 5.16
C ILE A 265 -0.58 12.28 5.73
N SER A 266 -0.26 13.31 6.51
CA SER A 266 -1.23 14.28 7.02
C SER A 266 -0.51 15.58 7.39
N HIS A 267 -1.11 16.74 7.08
CA HIS A 267 -0.54 18.06 7.34
C HIS A 267 0.92 18.21 6.84
N ALA A 268 1.19 17.83 5.60
CA ALA A 268 2.52 17.90 4.97
C ALA A 268 3.62 17.20 5.79
N ARG A 269 3.26 16.13 6.51
CA ARG A 269 4.16 15.28 7.29
C ARG A 269 3.89 13.82 6.98
N MET A 270 4.93 13.02 7.01
CA MET A 270 4.84 11.57 6.92
C MET A 270 4.97 10.98 8.32
N TRP A 271 3.85 10.51 8.83
CA TRP A 271 3.69 9.90 10.13
C TRP A 271 3.99 8.41 10.06
N LYS A 272 4.51 7.85 11.16
CA LYS A 272 4.66 6.42 11.38
C LYS A 272 4.05 6.05 12.72
N ILE A 273 3.09 5.13 12.71
CA ILE A 273 2.64 4.41 13.91
C ILE A 273 3.34 3.06 13.89
N GLN A 274 3.97 2.72 15.01
CA GLN A 274 4.70 1.47 15.18
C GLN A 274 4.29 0.80 16.48
N PHE A 275 3.80 -0.42 16.38
CA PHE A 275 3.61 -1.36 17.48
C PHE A 275 4.86 -2.23 17.55
N PHE A 276 5.42 -2.39 18.74
CA PHE A 276 6.66 -3.13 18.92
C PHE A 276 6.69 -3.83 20.28
N VAL A 277 7.54 -4.84 20.40
CA VAL A 277 7.86 -5.50 21.67
C VAL A 277 9.09 -4.82 22.24
N ALA A 278 8.98 -4.26 23.45
CA ALA A 278 10.09 -3.62 24.15
C ALA A 278 11.22 -4.62 24.44
N ASP A 279 12.47 -4.17 24.32
CA ASP A 279 13.68 -4.97 24.59
C ASP A 279 14.57 -4.38 25.71
N GLY A 280 14.00 -3.53 26.56
CA GLY A 280 14.69 -2.87 27.69
C GLY A 280 15.11 -1.42 27.44
N ASP A 281 15.13 -0.94 26.19
CA ASP A 281 15.69 0.38 25.84
C ASP A 281 14.75 1.59 26.08
N CYS A 282 13.50 1.37 26.49
CA CYS A 282 12.45 2.40 26.42
C CYS A 282 11.72 2.70 27.74
N ASN A 283 12.34 2.42 28.90
CA ASN A 283 11.69 2.47 30.22
C ASN A 283 10.44 1.59 30.33
N LEU A 284 10.34 0.59 29.46
CA LEU A 284 9.27 -0.40 29.44
C LEU A 284 9.84 -1.74 29.90
N THR A 285 8.95 -2.61 30.39
CA THR A 285 9.35 -3.97 30.78
C THR A 285 9.75 -4.75 29.53
N ASP A 286 10.83 -5.51 29.60
CA ASP A 286 11.23 -6.41 28.51
C ASP A 286 10.08 -7.35 28.14
N GLY A 287 9.80 -7.48 26.84
CA GLY A 287 8.67 -8.25 26.32
C GLY A 287 7.32 -7.52 26.32
N GLN A 288 7.21 -6.33 26.92
CA GLN A 288 5.97 -5.56 26.93
C GLN A 288 5.64 -5.00 25.54
N TRP A 289 4.37 -5.10 25.13
CA TRP A 289 3.92 -4.51 23.88
C TRP A 289 3.71 -3.01 24.05
N ALA A 290 4.12 -2.23 23.07
CA ALA A 290 4.03 -0.78 23.09
C ALA A 290 3.66 -0.22 21.72
N VAL A 291 3.11 0.98 21.73
CA VAL A 291 2.87 1.78 20.53
C VAL A 291 3.73 3.02 20.55
N ARG A 292 4.20 3.41 19.38
CA ARG A 292 5.08 4.55 19.16
C ARG A 292 4.59 5.37 17.98
N LEU A 293 4.55 6.69 18.17
CA LEU A 293 4.31 7.67 17.12
C LEU A 293 5.62 8.37 16.76
N GLY A 294 5.90 8.49 15.46
CA GLY A 294 7.10 9.15 14.96
C GLY A 294 6.87 9.85 13.62
N LEU A 295 7.85 10.68 13.24
CA LEU A 295 7.93 11.32 11.93
C LEU A 295 9.01 10.65 11.08
N ARG A 296 8.73 10.47 9.79
CA ARG A 296 9.68 9.97 8.79
C ARG A 296 10.50 11.11 8.22
N GLU A 297 11.55 10.74 7.46
CA GLU A 297 12.38 11.63 6.66
C GLU A 297 11.58 12.71 5.91
N ASN A 298 12.17 13.88 5.74
CA ASN A 298 11.61 15.06 5.05
C ASN A 298 10.39 15.71 5.72
N SER A 299 9.89 15.17 6.85
CA SER A 299 8.86 15.85 7.63
C SER A 299 9.46 17.00 8.46
N PRO A 300 8.76 18.11 8.67
CA PRO A 300 9.20 19.13 9.62
C PRO A 300 9.09 18.64 11.07
N THR A 301 10.01 19.06 11.94
CA THR A 301 9.92 18.85 13.40
C THR A 301 8.62 19.42 13.95
N THR A 302 7.96 18.70 14.85
CA THR A 302 6.57 19.01 15.24
C THR A 302 6.33 18.83 16.73
N LYS A 303 5.79 19.85 17.38
CA LYS A 303 5.21 19.72 18.72
C LYS A 303 3.74 19.32 18.59
N LEU A 304 3.30 18.38 19.39
CA LEU A 304 1.94 17.88 19.31
C LEU A 304 1.45 17.33 20.65
N ALA A 305 0.12 17.23 20.73
CA ALA A 305 -0.58 16.32 21.61
C ALA A 305 -1.33 15.32 20.73
N ALA A 306 -1.21 14.04 21.04
CA ALA A 306 -1.88 12.95 20.37
C ALA A 306 -2.61 12.08 21.38
N THR A 307 -3.79 11.63 21.01
CA THR A 307 -4.57 10.66 21.77
C THR A 307 -4.76 9.46 20.87
N TYR A 308 -4.29 8.31 21.34
CA TYR A 308 -4.48 7.03 20.69
C TYR A 308 -5.59 6.27 21.41
N ILE A 309 -6.58 5.83 20.66
CA ILE A 309 -7.81 5.20 21.15
C ILE A 309 -7.85 3.79 20.57
N LEU A 310 -7.83 2.79 21.45
CA LEU A 310 -8.14 1.41 21.07
C LEU A 310 -9.65 1.21 21.13
N GLU A 311 -10.22 0.69 20.05
CA GLU A 311 -11.65 0.39 19.96
C GLU A 311 -11.89 -1.03 20.47
N GLU A 312 -12.77 -1.17 21.46
CA GLU A 312 -13.25 -2.48 21.90
C GLU A 312 -14.23 -3.03 20.86
N THR A 313 -14.12 -4.32 20.54
CA THR A 313 -15.00 -4.98 19.57
C THR A 313 -16.17 -5.67 20.26
N THR A 314 -16.83 -5.01 21.22
CA THR A 314 -18.01 -5.59 21.88
C THR A 314 -19.18 -5.68 20.90
N PRO A 315 -19.69 -6.89 20.59
CA PRO A 315 -20.83 -7.04 19.70
C PRO A 315 -22.11 -6.65 20.46
N GLY A 316 -22.47 -5.37 20.42
CA GLY A 316 -23.80 -4.87 20.77
C GLY A 316 -23.78 -3.62 21.65
N ASP A 317 -24.26 -2.50 21.10
CA ASP A 317 -24.80 -1.21 21.65
C ASP A 317 -24.35 -0.64 23.02
N ALA A 318 -23.44 -1.28 23.74
CA ALA A 318 -22.84 -0.74 24.94
C ALA A 318 -21.83 0.35 24.54
N PRO A 319 -21.72 1.44 25.32
CA PRO A 319 -20.75 2.49 25.05
C PRO A 319 -19.34 1.89 25.05
N ASP A 320 -18.64 2.03 23.92
CA ASP A 320 -17.29 1.52 23.67
C ASP A 320 -16.35 1.87 24.84
N GLU A 321 -15.91 0.86 25.60
CA GLU A 321 -14.82 1.05 26.54
C GLU A 321 -13.54 1.20 25.72
N SER A 322 -13.02 2.42 25.67
CA SER A 322 -11.84 2.74 24.89
C SER A 322 -10.65 3.02 25.80
N VAL A 323 -9.49 2.49 25.41
CA VAL A 323 -8.23 2.81 26.10
C VAL A 323 -7.62 4.03 25.43
N ASN A 324 -7.60 5.13 26.17
CA ASN A 324 -6.96 6.38 25.76
C ASN A 324 -5.50 6.40 26.20
N LEU A 325 -4.60 6.47 25.23
CA LEU A 325 -3.18 6.64 25.46
C LEU A 325 -2.79 8.05 25.01
N GLU A 326 -2.48 8.90 25.98
CA GLU A 326 -2.05 10.28 25.72
C GLU A 326 -0.55 10.33 25.45
N LEU A 327 -0.19 10.98 24.37
CA LEU A 327 1.17 11.20 23.95
C LEU A 327 1.34 12.71 23.73
N SER A 328 2.21 13.38 24.48
CA SER A 328 2.57 14.78 24.22
C SER A 328 4.08 14.94 24.12
N GLY A 329 4.55 15.81 23.23
CA GLY A 329 5.98 16.00 23.03
C GLY A 329 6.37 16.68 21.72
N LYS A 330 7.67 16.70 21.46
CA LYS A 330 8.28 17.22 20.24
C LYS A 330 8.86 16.04 19.45
N LEU A 331 8.28 15.76 18.29
CA LEU A 331 8.80 14.75 17.36
C LEU A 331 9.82 15.37 16.42
N VAL A 332 10.99 14.73 16.34
CA VAL A 332 12.05 15.05 15.36
C VAL A 332 12.11 13.89 14.34
N PRO A 333 12.22 14.17 13.02
CA PRO A 333 12.34 13.14 12.00
C PRO A 333 13.55 12.23 12.21
N GLU A 334 13.36 10.92 12.00
CA GLU A 334 14.39 9.87 12.00
C GLU A 334 15.22 9.68 13.28
N GLU A 335 15.17 10.60 14.24
CA GLU A 335 15.89 10.47 15.49
C GLU A 335 15.18 9.45 16.39
N ASN A 336 15.88 8.37 16.75
CA ASN A 336 15.31 7.31 17.59
C ASN A 336 14.95 7.83 19.00
N ASP A 337 15.63 8.88 19.47
CA ASP A 337 15.53 9.40 20.83
C ASP A 337 14.31 10.32 21.07
N HIS A 338 13.75 10.89 20.00
CA HIS A 338 12.63 11.84 20.07
C HIS A 338 11.28 11.22 19.71
N ARG A 339 11.11 9.93 20.01
CA ARG A 339 9.88 9.20 19.69
C ARG A 339 8.99 9.11 20.91
N MET A 340 7.70 9.31 20.70
CA MET A 340 6.69 9.23 21.75
C MET A 340 6.13 7.82 21.76
N HIS A 341 6.29 7.12 22.88
CA HIS A 341 5.77 5.77 23.06
C HIS A 341 5.02 5.62 24.37
N THR A 342 4.16 4.61 24.42
CA THR A 342 3.36 4.26 25.58
C THR A 342 3.07 2.76 25.56
N ALA A 343 2.94 2.17 26.75
CA ALA A 343 2.63 0.76 26.89
C ALA A 343 1.22 0.47 26.39
N LEU A 344 1.05 -0.69 25.75
CA LEU A 344 -0.26 -1.20 25.39
C LEU A 344 -0.83 -2.05 26.54
N PRO A 345 -2.17 -2.16 26.64
CA PRO A 345 -2.79 -3.06 27.61
C PRO A 345 -2.32 -4.50 27.44
N ASP A 346 -2.00 -5.18 28.55
CA ASP A 346 -1.61 -6.60 28.53
C ASP A 346 -2.71 -7.50 27.95
N ALA A 347 -3.98 -7.06 28.04
CA ALA A 347 -5.13 -7.70 27.42
C ALA A 347 -4.91 -8.02 25.93
N LEU A 348 -4.19 -7.15 25.20
CA LEU A 348 -3.86 -7.34 23.78
C LEU A 348 -2.97 -8.54 23.49
N GLN A 349 -2.31 -9.13 24.50
CA GLN A 349 -1.46 -10.30 24.32
C GLN A 349 -2.25 -11.61 24.31
N TYR A 350 -3.49 -11.61 24.80
CA TYR A 350 -4.31 -12.83 24.97
C TYR A 350 -5.25 -13.09 23.80
N PRO A 351 -5.46 -14.34 23.35
CA PRO A 351 -6.27 -14.70 22.17
C PRO A 351 -7.75 -14.25 22.16
N ARG A 352 -8.24 -13.66 23.25
CA ARG A 352 -9.61 -13.14 23.41
C ARG A 352 -9.60 -11.70 23.92
N SER A 353 -8.62 -10.92 23.46
CA SER A 353 -8.53 -9.51 23.77
C SER A 353 -9.82 -8.81 23.35
N PRO A 354 -10.44 -7.97 24.21
CA PRO A 354 -11.61 -7.19 23.83
C PRO A 354 -11.31 -6.20 22.68
N PHE A 355 -10.06 -5.79 22.56
CA PHE A 355 -9.57 -4.87 21.51
C PHE A 355 -9.35 -5.52 20.14
N LEU A 356 -9.68 -6.80 19.97
CA LEU A 356 -9.50 -7.51 18.70
C LEU A 356 -10.83 -8.05 18.23
N THR A 357 -11.03 -7.93 16.92
CA THR A 357 -12.15 -8.57 16.25
C THR A 357 -12.00 -10.10 16.26
N THR A 358 -13.07 -10.81 15.88
CA THR A 358 -13.07 -12.28 15.83
C THR A 358 -12.07 -12.86 14.83
N ASP A 359 -11.71 -12.11 13.80
CA ASP A 359 -10.64 -12.42 12.84
C ASP A 359 -9.24 -11.97 13.30
N GLY A 360 -9.12 -11.42 14.51
CA GLY A 360 -7.83 -11.00 15.07
C GLY A 360 -7.31 -9.66 14.55
N THR A 361 -8.18 -8.85 13.95
CA THR A 361 -7.86 -7.50 13.47
C THR A 361 -7.89 -6.52 14.64
N LEU A 362 -6.82 -5.73 14.77
CA LEU A 362 -6.77 -4.59 15.69
C LEU A 362 -7.32 -3.36 14.99
N ARG A 363 -8.29 -2.70 15.61
CA ARG A 363 -8.78 -1.39 15.19
C ARG A 363 -8.38 -0.33 16.19
N GLY A 364 -8.13 0.86 15.67
CA GLY A 364 -7.92 2.01 16.54
C GLY A 364 -7.88 3.31 15.78
N LYS A 365 -7.81 4.36 16.57
CA LYS A 365 -7.95 5.73 16.13
C LYS A 365 -6.88 6.59 16.78
N LEU A 366 -6.18 7.36 15.98
CA LEU A 366 -5.20 8.34 16.42
C LEU A 366 -5.72 9.73 16.12
N THR A 367 -5.97 10.53 17.15
CA THR A 367 -6.25 11.97 17.01
C THR A 367 -5.00 12.76 17.34
N VAL A 368 -4.59 13.66 16.45
CA VAL A 368 -3.37 14.48 16.61
C VAL A 368 -3.71 15.95 16.52
N GLN A 369 -3.33 16.71 17.55
CA GLN A 369 -3.35 18.17 17.58
C GLN A 369 -1.92 18.70 17.48
N ILE A 370 -1.59 19.33 16.36
CA ILE A 370 -0.30 20.02 16.18
C ILE A 370 -0.35 21.35 16.96
N THR A 371 0.70 21.63 17.72
CA THR A 371 0.86 22.89 18.48
C THR A 371 1.95 23.76 17.83
N LYS A 372 1.72 25.07 17.83
CA LYS A 372 2.64 26.05 17.23
C LYS A 372 3.87 26.32 18.10
#